data_AF-A0A934WG48-F1
#
_entry.id   AF-A0A934WG48-F1
#
_cell.length_a   1.000
_cell.length_b   1.000
_cell.length_c   1.000
_cell.angle_alpha   90.00
_cell.angle_beta   90.00
_cell.angle_gamma   90.00
#
_symmetry.space_group_name_H-M   'P 1'
#
loop_
_entity.id
_entity.type
_entity.pdbx_description
1 polymer ?
#
loop_
_entity_poly.entity_id
_entity_poly.type
_entity_poly.pdbx_seq_one_letter_code
_entity_poly.pdbx_strand_id
1 'polypeptide(L)'
;MKEYDYSRNYNRTNNNWGFKIISITTLLLAGFMAFSHFYELINSSLMESVQNIHTGSEPLSMSYYEPQIRSSALMLIYGILYALLFLLSLFSLAKKNIQLLYLCLTLTILIGIVEFILNETIL
;
A
#
# COMPACT_ATOMS: atom_id res chain seq x y z
N MET A 1 18.19 26.40 36.06
CA MET A 1 17.20 25.31 36.20
C MET A 1 16.01 25.41 35.23
N LYS A 2 15.48 26.61 34.91
CA LYS A 2 14.33 26.76 34.00
C LYS A 2 14.57 26.33 32.53
N GLU A 3 15.79 26.45 32.00
CA GLU A 3 16.10 26.06 30.61
C GLU A 3 16.10 24.55 30.39
N TYR A 4 16.49 23.77 31.42
CA TYR A 4 16.51 22.31 31.36
C TYR A 4 15.11 21.70 31.30
N ASP A 5 14.14 22.32 32.00
CA ASP A 5 12.74 21.90 31.94
C ASP A 5 12.07 22.30 30.61
N TYR A 6 12.46 23.44 30.05
CA TYR A 6 11.98 23.89 28.73
C TYR A 6 12.43 22.96 27.61
N SER A 7 13.72 22.60 27.57
CA SER A 7 14.26 21.68 26.56
C SER A 7 13.69 20.27 26.69
N ARG A 8 13.45 19.79 27.91
CA ARG A 8 12.84 18.48 28.17
C ARG A 8 11.37 18.43 27.74
N ASN A 9 10.58 19.47 28.04
CA ASN A 9 9.19 19.56 27.58
C ASN A 9 9.10 19.76 26.06
N TYR A 10 10.00 20.55 25.46
CA TYR A 10 10.06 20.73 24.01
C TYR A 10 10.33 19.39 23.30
N ASN A 11 11.32 18.62 23.75
CA ASN A 11 11.60 17.28 23.21
C ASN A 11 10.42 16.32 23.38
N ARG A 12 9.74 16.34 24.53
CA ARG A 12 8.57 15.47 24.78
C ARG A 12 7.38 15.82 23.88
N THR A 13 7.19 17.09 23.60
CA THR A 13 6.08 17.60 22.78
C THR A 13 6.37 17.32 21.30
N ASN A 14 7.59 17.59 20.83
CA ASN A 14 8.00 17.34 19.46
C ASN A 14 8.02 15.85 19.10
N ASN A 15 8.45 14.99 20.02
CA ASN A 15 8.42 13.53 19.82
C ASN A 15 6.98 12.99 19.66
N ASN A 16 6.01 13.60 20.34
CA ASN A 16 4.58 13.26 20.17
C ASN A 16 4.00 13.76 18.85
N TRP A 17 4.47 14.90 18.33
CA TRP A 17 4.05 15.41 17.03
C TRP A 17 4.64 14.61 15.87
N GLY A 18 5.94 14.30 15.92
CA GLY A 18 6.59 13.44 14.93
C GLY A 18 5.91 12.07 14.83
N PHE A 19 5.62 11.42 15.95
CA PHE A 19 4.88 10.15 15.96
C PHE A 19 3.51 10.25 15.28
N LYS A 20 2.75 11.31 15.55
CA LYS A 20 1.43 11.53 14.94
C LYS A 20 1.50 11.75 13.43
N ILE A 21 2.46 12.55 12.97
CA ILE A 21 2.61 12.83 11.54
C ILE A 21 2.94 11.55 10.80
N ILE A 22 3.92 10.78 11.29
CA ILE A 22 4.39 9.54 10.66
C ILE A 22 3.27 8.50 10.67
N SER A 23 2.51 8.37 11.76
CA SER A 23 1.40 7.42 11.80
C SER A 23 0.30 7.76 10.80
N ILE A 24 -0.09 9.03 10.71
CA ILE A 24 -1.08 9.49 9.73
C ILE A 24 -0.58 9.25 8.30
N THR A 25 0.66 9.64 7.98
CA THR A 25 1.21 9.44 6.63
C THR A 25 1.35 7.97 6.28
N THR A 26 1.84 7.12 7.18
CA THR A 26 2.00 5.69 6.91
C THR A 26 0.65 5.01 6.68
N LEU A 27 -0.36 5.34 7.50
CA LEU A 27 -1.71 4.79 7.36
C LEU A 27 -2.38 5.24 6.07
N LEU A 28 -2.29 6.54 5.76
CA LEU A 28 -2.86 7.07 4.52
C LEU A 28 -2.17 6.46 3.30
N LEU A 29 -0.84 6.38 3.29
CA LEU A 29 -0.08 5.85 2.16
C LEU A 29 -0.38 4.36 1.93
N ALA A 30 -0.22 3.53 2.96
CA ALA A 30 -0.47 2.08 2.84
C ALA A 30 -1.95 1.78 2.56
N GLY A 31 -2.87 2.50 3.20
CA GLY A 31 -4.30 2.34 3.01
C GLY A 31 -4.75 2.77 1.61
N PHE A 32 -4.27 3.91 1.12
CA PHE A 32 -4.57 4.39 -0.23
C PHE A 32 -4.04 3.42 -1.29
N MET A 33 -2.79 2.97 -1.17
CA MET A 33 -2.19 2.03 -2.13
C MET A 33 -2.92 0.67 -2.13
N ALA A 34 -3.29 0.15 -0.95
CA ALA A 34 -4.09 -1.08 -0.90
C ALA A 34 -5.44 -0.88 -1.61
N PHE A 35 -6.12 0.23 -1.33
CA PHE A 35 -7.40 0.54 -1.94
C PHE A 35 -7.31 0.69 -3.46
N SER A 36 -6.32 1.44 -3.97
CA SER A 36 -6.16 1.64 -5.42
C SER A 36 -5.92 0.32 -6.15
N HIS A 37 -5.05 -0.54 -5.63
CA HIS A 37 -4.76 -1.85 -6.23
C HIS A 37 -5.98 -2.77 -6.28
N PHE A 38 -6.77 -2.83 -5.19
CA PHE A 38 -8.01 -3.61 -5.21
C PHE A 38 -9.09 -2.98 -6.12
N TYR A 39 -9.15 -1.66 -6.18
CA TYR A 39 -10.08 -0.95 -7.07
C TYR A 39 -9.75 -1.20 -8.54
N GLU A 40 -8.47 -1.12 -8.92
CA GLU A 40 -8.02 -1.43 -10.28
C GLU A 40 -8.25 -2.90 -10.63
N LEU A 41 -8.04 -3.82 -9.68
CA LEU A 41 -8.34 -5.23 -9.88
C LEU A 41 -9.83 -5.48 -10.17
N ILE A 42 -10.73 -4.86 -9.41
CA ILE A 42 -12.19 -5.00 -9.59
C ILE A 42 -12.62 -4.45 -10.95
N ASN A 43 -12.00 -3.36 -11.40
CA ASN A 43 -12.32 -2.72 -12.69
C ASN A 43 -11.41 -3.20 -13.84
N SER A 44 -10.64 -4.28 -13.64
CA SER A 44 -9.74 -4.79 -14.67
C SER A 44 -10.50 -5.53 -15.78
N SER A 45 -9.92 -5.54 -16.99
CA SER A 45 -10.46 -6.25 -18.14
C SER A 45 -10.67 -7.75 -17.88
N LEU A 46 -9.86 -8.35 -17.01
CA LEU A 46 -10.06 -9.74 -16.58
C LEU A 46 -11.39 -9.94 -15.87
N MET A 47 -11.77 -9.02 -14.96
CA MET A 47 -13.04 -9.12 -14.23
C MET A 47 -14.22 -8.94 -15.19
N GLU A 48 -14.10 -8.01 -16.14
CA GLU A 48 -15.08 -7.79 -17.20
C GLU A 48 -15.23 -9.03 -18.11
N SER A 49 -14.12 -9.64 -18.54
CA SER A 49 -14.15 -10.84 -19.37
C SER A 49 -14.65 -12.08 -18.61
N VAL A 50 -14.43 -12.18 -17.29
CA VAL A 50 -15.04 -13.24 -16.45
C VAL A 50 -16.55 -13.06 -16.36
N GLN A 51 -17.03 -11.82 -16.22
CA GLN A 51 -18.47 -11.53 -16.21
C GLN A 51 -19.11 -11.82 -17.58
N ASN A 52 -18.41 -11.51 -18.67
CA ASN A 52 -18.91 -11.70 -20.03
C ASN A 52 -18.61 -13.08 -20.63
N ILE A 53 -17.91 -13.97 -19.91
CA ILE A 53 -17.62 -15.32 -20.43
C ILE A 53 -18.90 -16.11 -20.72
N HIS A 54 -19.97 -15.84 -19.96
CA HIS A 54 -21.26 -16.51 -20.13
C HIS A 54 -22.05 -16.02 -21.35
N THR A 55 -21.74 -14.84 -21.89
CA THR A 55 -22.44 -14.28 -23.06
C THR A 55 -21.86 -14.80 -24.38
N GLY A 56 -20.69 -15.44 -24.34
CA GLY A 56 -19.98 -15.92 -25.52
C GLY A 56 -19.38 -14.79 -26.38
N SER A 57 -19.34 -13.55 -25.88
CA SER A 57 -18.75 -12.40 -26.58
C SER A 57 -17.23 -12.34 -26.50
N GLU A 58 -16.61 -13.17 -25.65
CA GLU A 58 -15.17 -13.18 -25.39
C GLU A 58 -14.49 -14.41 -26.04
N PRO A 59 -13.31 -14.25 -26.65
CA PRO A 59 -12.59 -15.35 -27.28
C PRO A 59 -12.01 -16.32 -26.23
N LEU A 60 -12.23 -17.63 -26.40
CA LEU A 60 -11.76 -18.70 -25.51
C LEU A 60 -10.25 -19.00 -25.61
N SER A 61 -9.47 -18.18 -26.34
CA SER A 61 -8.06 -18.45 -26.59
C SER A 61 -7.18 -18.05 -25.40
N MET A 62 -6.25 -18.91 -25.02
CA MET A 62 -5.30 -18.66 -23.91
C MET A 62 -4.52 -17.36 -24.10
N SER A 63 -4.15 -17.04 -25.34
CA SER A 63 -3.40 -15.83 -25.70
C SER A 63 -4.13 -14.53 -25.41
N TYR A 64 -5.47 -14.57 -25.32
CA TYR A 64 -6.27 -13.40 -24.98
C TYR A 64 -6.26 -13.11 -23.47
N TYR A 65 -6.33 -14.16 -22.65
CA TYR A 65 -6.41 -14.05 -21.19
C TYR A 65 -5.06 -13.94 -20.50
N GLU A 66 -4.00 -14.53 -21.05
CA GLU A 66 -2.66 -14.56 -20.43
C GLU A 66 -2.14 -13.17 -19.98
N PRO A 67 -2.17 -12.10 -20.82
CA PRO A 67 -1.72 -10.77 -20.38
C PRO A 67 -2.64 -10.16 -19.32
N GLN A 68 -3.95 -10.43 -19.39
CA GLN A 68 -4.93 -9.92 -18.42
C GLN A 68 -4.73 -10.59 -17.05
N ILE A 69 -4.52 -11.92 -17.03
CA ILE A 69 -4.20 -12.69 -15.82
C ILE A 69 -2.91 -12.18 -15.19
N ARG A 70 -1.87 -11.95 -15.99
CA ARG A 70 -0.59 -11.45 -15.47
C ARG A 70 -0.74 -10.08 -14.81
N SER A 71 -1.44 -9.15 -15.45
CA SER A 71 -1.69 -7.80 -14.92
C SER A 71 -2.52 -7.84 -13.64
N SER A 72 -3.66 -8.53 -13.65
CA SER A 72 -4.54 -8.68 -12.49
C SER A 72 -3.85 -9.42 -11.32
N ALA A 73 -3.00 -10.40 -11.61
CA ALA A 73 -2.22 -11.09 -10.58
C ALA A 73 -1.23 -10.14 -9.89
N LEU A 74 -0.57 -9.25 -10.64
CA LEU A 74 0.32 -8.24 -10.05
C LEU A 74 -0.45 -7.25 -9.17
N MET A 75 -1.59 -6.73 -9.64
CA MET A 75 -2.47 -5.86 -8.83
C MET A 75 -2.91 -6.54 -7.53
N LEU A 76 -3.26 -7.83 -7.59
CA LEU A 76 -3.62 -8.61 -6.40
C LEU A 76 -2.44 -8.73 -5.42
N ILE A 77 -1.24 -9.04 -5.91
CA ILE A 77 -0.04 -9.19 -5.08
C ILE A 77 0.28 -7.87 -4.37
N TYR A 78 0.32 -6.75 -5.10
CA TYR A 78 0.58 -5.44 -4.50
C TYR A 78 -0.52 -5.02 -3.52
N GLY A 79 -1.79 -5.23 -3.87
CA GLY A 79 -2.93 -4.97 -2.98
C GLY A 79 -2.83 -5.73 -1.65
N ILE A 80 -2.47 -7.02 -1.68
CA ILE A 80 -2.27 -7.83 -0.47
C ILE A 80 -1.07 -7.33 0.34
N LEU A 81 0.05 -7.02 -0.30
CA LEU A 81 1.25 -6.50 0.38
C LEU A 81 0.96 -5.18 1.11
N TYR A 82 0.30 -4.24 0.44
CA TYR A 82 -0.09 -2.97 1.06
C TYR A 82 -1.14 -3.14 2.15
N ALA A 83 -2.08 -4.08 2.01
CA ALA A 83 -3.06 -4.39 3.06
C ALA A 83 -2.38 -4.97 4.32
N LEU A 84 -1.40 -5.86 4.16
CA LEU A 84 -0.60 -6.38 5.27
C LEU A 84 0.19 -5.26 5.95
N LEU A 85 0.81 -4.36 5.19
CA LEU A 85 1.52 -3.20 5.73
C LEU A 85 0.58 -2.24 6.47
N PHE A 86 -0.63 -2.03 5.95
CA PHE A 86 -1.65 -1.24 6.61
C PHE A 86 -2.04 -1.83 7.96
N LEU A 87 -2.34 -3.14 8.01
CA LEU A 87 -2.63 -3.85 9.27
C LEU A 87 -1.46 -3.79 10.26
N LEU A 88 -0.23 -3.96 9.76
CA LEU A 88 0.99 -3.87 10.59
C LEU A 88 1.19 -2.44 11.14
N SER A 89 0.89 -1.42 10.35
CA SER A 89 0.96 -0.02 10.78
C SER A 89 -0.10 0.32 11.84
N LEU A 90 -1.33 -0.21 11.73
CA LEU A 90 -2.36 -0.12 12.76
C LEU A 90 -1.92 -0.80 14.06
N PHE A 91 -1.35 -2.00 13.97
CA PHE A 91 -0.81 -2.71 15.12
C PHE A 91 0.31 -1.93 15.80
N SER A 92 1.23 -1.38 15.00
CA SER A 92 2.34 -0.55 15.48
C SER A 92 1.86 0.71 16.19
N LEU A 93 0.81 1.36 15.66
CA LEU A 93 0.17 2.50 16.28
C LEU A 93 -0.47 2.13 17.62
N ALA A 94 -1.20 1.01 17.68
CA ALA A 94 -1.84 0.53 18.91
C ALA A 94 -0.82 0.21 20.02
N LYS A 95 0.34 -0.35 19.64
CA LYS A 95 1.45 -0.63 20.57
C LYS A 95 2.35 0.59 20.84
N LYS A 96 2.08 1.74 20.21
CA LYS A 96 2.92 2.96 20.27
C LYS A 96 4.38 2.68 19.91
N ASN A 97 4.63 1.74 19.00
CA ASN A 97 5.97 1.37 18.56
C ASN A 97 6.37 2.25 17.37
N ILE A 98 7.20 3.27 17.60
CA ILE A 98 7.61 4.20 16.55
C ILE A 98 8.60 3.59 15.56
N GLN A 99 9.47 2.68 16.02
CA GLN A 99 10.49 2.06 15.19
C GLN A 99 9.85 1.15 14.14
N LEU A 100 8.88 0.34 14.56
CA LEU A 100 8.13 -0.52 13.65
C LEU A 100 7.30 0.31 12.64
N LEU A 101 6.75 1.45 13.08
CA LEU A 101 5.98 2.33 12.22
C LEU A 101 6.86 3.02 11.16
N TYR A 102 8.08 3.43 11.54
CA TYR A 102 9.10 3.89 10.58
C TYR A 102 9.47 2.81 9.56
N LEU A 103 9.63 1.57 10.00
CA LEU A 103 9.92 0.44 9.12
C LEU A 103 8.77 0.17 8.14
N CYS A 104 7.52 0.27 8.60
CA CYS A 104 6.36 0.19 7.70
C CYS A 104 6.37 1.31 6.65
N LEU A 105 6.72 2.53 7.04
CA LEU A 105 6.79 3.66 6.11
C LEU A 105 7.88 3.44 5.05
N THR A 106 9.09 3.05 5.45
CA THR A 106 10.20 2.82 4.51
C THR A 106 9.92 1.66 3.57
N LEU A 107 9.30 0.58 4.06
CA LEU A 107 8.86 -0.53 3.20
C LEU A 107 7.79 -0.10 2.20
N THR A 108 6.79 0.67 2.62
CA THR A 108 5.74 1.19 1.73
C THR A 108 6.35 2.01 0.59
N ILE A 109 7.32 2.88 0.89
CA ILE A 109 8.05 3.67 -0.11
C ILE A 109 8.87 2.77 -1.05
N LEU A 110 9.62 1.82 -0.49
CA LEU A 110 10.47 0.92 -1.28
C LEU A 110 9.66 0.06 -2.24
N ILE A 111 8.54 -0.51 -1.78
CA ILE A 111 7.63 -1.27 -2.65
C ILE A 111 7.07 -0.36 -3.76
N GLY A 112 6.73 0.89 -3.44
CA GLY A 112 6.25 1.84 -4.46
C GLY A 112 7.30 2.17 -5.52
N ILE A 113 8.57 2.30 -5.13
CA ILE A 113 9.68 2.48 -6.09
C ILE A 113 9.83 1.23 -6.97
N VAL A 114 9.77 0.03 -6.38
CA VAL A 114 9.87 -1.23 -7.12
C VAL A 114 8.71 -1.39 -8.10
N GLU A 115 7.48 -1.09 -7.67
CA GLU A 115 6.29 -1.08 -8.52
C GLU A 115 6.44 -0.11 -9.69
N PHE A 116 6.90 1.12 -9.43
CA PHE A 116 7.15 2.11 -10.48
C PHE A 116 8.17 1.61 -11.52
N ILE A 117 9.30 1.05 -11.07
CA ILE A 117 10.32 0.51 -11.97
C ILE A 117 9.75 -0.64 -12.81
N LEU A 118 8.98 -1.55 -12.20
CA LEU A 118 8.40 -2.69 -12.92
C LEU A 118 7.38 -2.23 -13.96
N ASN A 119 6.52 -1.25 -13.64
CA ASN A 119 5.60 -0.69 -14.62
C ASN A 119 6.34 -0.02 -15.78
N GLU A 120 7.39 0.78 -15.53
CA GLU A 120 8.15 1.47 -16.59
C GLU A 120 9.08 0.55 -17.41
N THR A 121 9.42 -0.64 -16.90
CA THR A 121 10.31 -1.59 -17.60
C THR A 121 9.58 -2.74 -18.28
N ILE A 122 8.35 -3.02 -17.88
CA ILE A 122 7.53 -4.14 -18.40
C ILE A 122 6.44 -3.65 -19.36
N LEU A 123 5.95 -2.40 -19.25
CA LEU A 123 5.16 -1.75 -20.31
C LEU A 123 6.07 -1.11 -21.37
#